data_AF-A0A8T0H7W2-F1
#
_entry.id   AF-A0A8T0H7W2-F1
#
_cell.length_a   1.000
_cell.length_b   1.000
_cell.length_c   1.000
_cell.angle_alpha   90.00
_cell.angle_beta   90.00
_cell.angle_gamma   90.00
#
_symmetry.space_group_name_H-M   'P 1'
#
loop_
_entity.id
_entity.type
_entity.pdbx_description
1 polymer ?
#
loop_
_entity_poly.entity_id
_entity_poly.type
_entity_poly.pdbx_seq_one_letter_code
_entity_poly.pdbx_strand_id
1 'polypeptide(L)'
;MGAIAEVEFFREGKVPEQRVVENGIPFPQVLEPQLESESASLVEAIARNKGWLESQLERSGAILFRGFNVATAADFDAVVKAFDYPELPYVGGAAPRSSVVGRVFTSNESPPDQKIPFHHEMAQVPEYPGKVFFYCEIEPAEGGETPILPSHLAYQRMEKEWPEFVQKLLEHGLLYTRILGAGDDPSSPIGRGWQSTFMTKDRTEAEKRAAKLGMRLEWLEDGVKTVSGPIPAVKTDDLRQRRVWFNSMVAAYTGWEDARNDPVKAVTFGDGTPLPKEAVMACLRILTEESVSIPWRHGDVLLLDNIAAQHARKAFIPPRRVLASLAK
;
A
#
# COMPACT_ATOMS: atom_id res chain seq x y z
N MET A 1 31.66 9.19 -4.48
CA MET A 1 30.82 10.40 -4.56
C MET A 1 30.57 10.68 -6.03
N GLY A 2 29.49 10.13 -6.59
CA GLY A 2 29.07 10.45 -7.96
C GLY A 2 28.04 11.57 -7.88
N ALA A 3 28.32 12.71 -8.51
CA ALA A 3 27.37 13.80 -8.63
C ALA A 3 26.09 13.27 -9.30
N ILE A 4 24.95 13.49 -8.65
CA ILE A 4 23.63 13.27 -9.25
C ILE A 4 23.56 14.28 -10.40
N ALA A 5 23.48 13.80 -11.64
CA ALA A 5 23.24 14.68 -12.77
C ALA A 5 21.93 15.43 -12.49
N GLU A 6 22.01 16.76 -12.38
CA GLU A 6 20.85 17.61 -12.37
C GLU A 6 20.11 17.35 -13.68
N VAL A 7 18.97 16.68 -13.56
CA VAL A 7 18.06 16.52 -14.69
C VAL A 7 17.31 17.85 -14.80
N GLU A 8 17.19 18.37 -16.02
CA GLU A 8 16.67 19.72 -16.39
C GLU A 8 15.43 20.21 -15.60
N PHE A 9 14.66 19.31 -14.98
CA PHE A 9 13.41 19.60 -14.28
C PHE A 9 13.41 19.32 -12.77
N PHE A 10 14.34 18.51 -12.26
CA PHE A 10 14.28 17.98 -10.91
C PHE A 10 15.56 18.28 -10.13
N ARG A 11 15.39 18.87 -8.95
CA ARG A 11 16.42 18.90 -7.91
C ARG A 11 16.09 17.90 -6.81
N GLU A 12 17.12 17.30 -6.22
CA GLU A 12 16.95 16.46 -5.04
C GLU A 12 16.60 17.33 -3.83
N GLY A 13 15.40 17.15 -3.30
CA GLY A 13 14.94 17.77 -2.06
C GLY A 13 15.38 16.98 -0.83
N LYS A 14 15.19 17.59 0.34
CA LYS A 14 15.43 16.92 1.63
C LYS A 14 14.28 17.21 2.59
N VAL A 15 13.77 16.16 3.23
CA VAL A 15 12.80 16.29 4.32
C VAL A 15 13.38 15.63 5.58
N PRO A 16 13.14 16.18 6.78
CA PRO A 16 13.73 15.65 8.02
C PRO A 16 13.40 14.19 8.31
N GLU A 17 12.27 13.70 7.81
CA GLU A 17 11.75 12.36 8.08
C GLU A 17 12.34 11.29 7.16
N GLN A 18 13.02 11.69 6.06
CA GLN A 18 13.70 10.76 5.16
C GLN A 18 14.70 9.90 5.93
N ARG A 19 14.85 8.67 5.45
CA ARG A 19 15.92 7.78 5.89
C ARG A 19 16.88 7.51 4.77
N VAL A 20 18.02 6.96 5.13
CA VAL A 20 18.99 6.44 4.19
C VAL A 20 18.95 4.92 4.29
N VAL A 21 18.62 4.26 3.19
CA VAL A 21 18.66 2.79 3.06
C VAL A 21 20.05 2.35 2.58
N GLU A 22 20.21 1.06 2.28
CA GLU A 22 21.45 0.47 1.78
C GLU A 22 22.10 1.33 0.68
N ASN A 23 23.43 1.42 0.70
CA ASN A 23 24.24 2.16 -0.27
C ASN A 23 24.03 3.68 -0.31
N GLY A 24 23.48 4.28 0.75
CA GLY A 24 23.36 5.73 0.85
C GLY A 24 22.16 6.33 0.11
N ILE A 25 21.19 5.49 -0.30
CA ILE A 25 20.02 5.91 -1.08
C ILE A 25 18.97 6.51 -0.14
N PRO A 26 18.43 7.71 -0.40
CA PRO A 26 17.35 8.28 0.38
C PRO A 26 16.04 7.51 0.17
N PHE A 27 15.24 7.34 1.23
CA PHE A 27 13.92 6.75 1.21
C PHE A 27 12.89 7.63 1.94
N PRO A 28 11.80 8.04 1.26
CA PRO A 28 11.68 8.06 -0.21
C PRO A 28 12.73 9.01 -0.81
N GLN A 29 13.00 8.91 -2.11
CA GLN A 29 13.66 9.99 -2.83
C GLN A 29 12.72 11.19 -2.90
N VAL A 30 13.21 12.42 -2.70
CA VAL A 30 12.36 13.62 -2.77
C VAL A 30 12.82 14.45 -3.94
N LEU A 31 11.89 14.71 -4.87
CA LEU A 31 12.16 15.51 -6.06
C LEU A 31 11.32 16.78 -6.02
N GLU A 32 12.00 17.91 -6.16
CA GLU A 32 11.43 19.26 -6.20
C GLU A 32 11.67 19.88 -7.58
N PRO A 33 10.88 20.89 -8.00
CA PRO A 33 11.16 21.60 -9.24
C PRO A 33 12.53 22.31 -9.19
N GLN A 34 13.29 22.21 -10.29
CA GLN A 34 14.51 23.00 -10.49
C GLN A 34 14.13 24.47 -10.75
N LEU A 35 14.83 25.42 -10.11
CA LEU A 35 14.52 26.87 -10.15
C LEU A 35 14.42 27.46 -11.57
N GLU A 36 15.25 26.97 -12.50
CA GLU A 36 15.25 27.42 -13.90
C GLU A 36 14.05 26.87 -14.71
N SER A 37 13.36 25.87 -14.15
CA SER A 37 12.24 25.15 -14.75
C SER A 37 10.95 25.30 -13.93
N GLU A 38 10.83 26.33 -13.08
CA GLU A 38 9.62 26.58 -12.25
C GLU A 38 8.32 26.74 -13.06
N SER A 39 8.42 27.00 -14.37
CA SER A 39 7.27 27.05 -15.28
C SER A 39 6.85 25.69 -15.84
N ALA A 40 7.70 24.65 -15.73
CA ALA A 40 7.42 23.33 -16.26
C ALA A 40 6.49 22.54 -15.32
N SER A 41 5.43 21.99 -15.89
CA SER A 41 4.50 21.12 -15.14
C SER A 41 5.17 19.80 -14.76
N LEU A 42 4.70 19.16 -13.68
CA LEU A 42 5.15 17.81 -13.33
C LEU A 42 4.89 16.80 -14.47
N VAL A 43 3.80 16.97 -15.21
CA VAL A 43 3.46 16.16 -16.39
C VAL A 43 4.55 16.22 -17.45
N GLU A 44 5.00 17.43 -17.80
CA GLU A 44 6.08 17.63 -18.78
C GLU A 44 7.41 17.06 -18.28
N ALA A 45 7.73 17.31 -17.02
CA ALA A 45 8.94 16.80 -16.38
C ALA A 45 8.98 15.26 -16.39
N ILE A 46 7.85 14.60 -16.12
CA ILE A 46 7.72 13.14 -16.21
C ILE A 46 7.89 12.68 -17.66
N ALA A 47 7.17 13.27 -18.60
CA ALA A 47 7.19 12.85 -20.00
C ALA A 47 8.61 12.91 -20.61
N ARG A 48 9.41 13.90 -20.24
CA ARG A 48 10.79 14.06 -20.71
C ARG A 48 11.82 13.20 -19.98
N ASN A 49 11.50 12.71 -18.77
CA ASN A 49 12.47 12.04 -17.89
C ASN A 49 12.00 10.68 -17.34
N LYS A 50 10.99 10.07 -17.97
CA LYS A 50 10.38 8.81 -17.52
C LYS A 50 11.42 7.73 -17.20
N GLY A 51 12.34 7.43 -18.11
CA GLY A 51 13.35 6.39 -17.89
C GLY A 51 14.28 6.69 -16.71
N TRP A 52 14.61 7.96 -16.48
CA TRP A 52 15.38 8.37 -15.30
C TRP A 52 14.56 8.22 -14.01
N LEU A 53 13.31 8.66 -13.99
CA LEU A 53 12.40 8.49 -12.86
C LEU A 53 12.14 7.01 -12.53
N GLU A 54 12.04 6.15 -13.55
CA GLU A 54 11.97 4.71 -13.37
C GLU A 54 13.25 4.21 -12.68
N SER A 55 14.43 4.54 -13.19
CA SER A 55 15.70 4.16 -12.52
C SER A 55 15.81 4.67 -11.07
N GLN A 56 15.26 5.84 -10.79
CA GLN A 56 15.20 6.43 -9.45
C GLN A 56 14.25 5.64 -8.54
N LEU A 57 13.08 5.24 -9.05
CA LEU A 57 12.12 4.41 -8.34
C LEU A 57 12.64 2.99 -8.13
N GLU A 58 13.33 2.43 -9.11
CA GLU A 58 14.02 1.13 -8.98
C GLU A 58 15.05 1.18 -7.84
N ARG A 59 15.78 2.28 -7.69
CA ARG A 59 16.77 2.43 -6.63
C ARG A 59 16.17 2.67 -5.25
N SER A 60 15.26 3.63 -5.13
CA SER A 60 14.68 4.07 -3.86
C SER A 60 13.51 3.20 -3.40
N GLY A 61 12.68 2.72 -4.33
CA GLY A 61 11.39 2.07 -4.07
C GLY A 61 10.23 3.05 -3.85
N ALA A 62 10.52 4.35 -3.67
CA ALA A 62 9.51 5.39 -3.49
C ALA A 62 10.05 6.78 -3.86
N ILE A 63 9.26 7.57 -4.57
CA ILE A 63 9.58 8.96 -4.94
C ILE A 63 8.45 9.88 -4.47
N LEU A 64 8.78 10.92 -3.71
CA LEU A 64 7.89 12.03 -3.39
C LEU A 64 8.21 13.22 -4.30
N PHE A 65 7.24 13.63 -5.11
CA PHE A 65 7.28 14.88 -5.85
C PHE A 65 6.64 15.99 -5.00
N ARG A 66 7.41 17.03 -4.69
CA ARG A 66 6.97 18.12 -3.80
C ARG A 66 7.26 19.48 -4.42
N GLY A 67 6.31 20.41 -4.27
CA GLY A 67 6.45 21.79 -4.78
C GLY A 67 6.03 21.99 -6.24
N PHE A 68 5.54 20.95 -6.92
CA PHE A 68 4.91 21.08 -8.23
C PHE A 68 3.47 21.56 -8.11
N ASN A 69 2.97 22.26 -9.13
CA ASN A 69 1.59 22.76 -9.16
C ASN A 69 0.59 21.67 -9.58
N VAL A 70 0.27 20.75 -8.67
CA VAL A 70 -0.78 19.73 -8.84
C VAL A 70 -1.96 20.09 -7.94
N ALA A 71 -2.91 20.88 -8.46
CA ALA A 71 -3.93 21.52 -7.63
C ALA A 71 -5.23 20.71 -7.51
N THR A 72 -5.50 19.81 -8.46
CA THR A 72 -6.78 19.11 -8.56
C THR A 72 -6.62 17.62 -8.83
N ALA A 73 -7.70 16.86 -8.60
CA ALA A 73 -7.80 15.47 -9.02
C ALA A 73 -7.53 15.26 -10.53
N ALA A 74 -7.89 16.22 -11.38
CA ALA A 74 -7.63 16.16 -12.82
C ALA A 74 -6.14 16.35 -13.16
N ASP A 75 -5.45 17.24 -12.45
CA ASP A 75 -4.00 17.40 -12.57
C ASP A 75 -3.28 16.12 -12.13
N PHE A 76 -3.75 15.51 -11.03
CA PHE A 76 -3.21 14.22 -10.57
C PHE A 76 -3.45 13.08 -11.57
N ASP A 77 -4.63 12.99 -12.19
CA ASP A 77 -4.89 12.02 -13.26
C ASP A 77 -3.95 12.24 -14.45
N ALA A 78 -3.67 13.49 -14.82
CA ALA A 78 -2.69 13.82 -15.86
C ALA A 78 -1.26 13.39 -15.49
N VAL A 79 -0.85 13.58 -14.23
CA VAL A 79 0.44 13.09 -13.70
C VAL A 79 0.53 11.57 -13.79
N VAL A 80 -0.51 10.85 -13.37
CA VAL A 80 -0.57 9.37 -13.46
C VAL A 80 -0.44 8.92 -14.92
N LYS A 81 -1.15 9.58 -15.84
CA LYS A 81 -1.10 9.26 -17.27
C LYS A 81 0.26 9.56 -17.90
N ALA A 82 0.99 10.56 -17.42
CA ALA A 82 2.31 10.92 -17.92
C ALA A 82 3.35 9.81 -17.73
N PHE A 83 3.22 8.99 -16.68
CA PHE A 83 4.06 7.80 -16.48
C PHE A 83 3.78 6.69 -17.49
N ASP A 84 2.63 6.70 -18.16
CA ASP A 84 2.25 5.71 -19.18
C ASP A 84 2.39 4.25 -18.68
N TYR A 85 2.08 4.02 -17.41
CA TYR A 85 1.95 2.67 -16.89
C TYR A 85 0.60 2.07 -17.33
N PRO A 86 0.56 0.76 -17.65
CA PRO A 86 -0.70 0.10 -17.93
C PRO A 86 -1.65 0.19 -16.73
N GLU A 87 -2.90 0.48 -17.01
CA GLU A 87 -3.92 0.58 -15.97
C GLU A 87 -4.19 -0.78 -15.33
N LEU A 88 -4.38 -0.79 -14.01
CA LEU A 88 -4.95 -1.92 -13.30
C LEU A 88 -6.41 -1.58 -12.96
N PRO A 89 -7.40 -2.10 -13.70
CA PRO A 89 -8.81 -1.86 -13.40
C PRO A 89 -9.13 -2.37 -12.00
N TYR A 90 -9.75 -1.54 -11.17
CA TYR A 90 -10.18 -1.95 -9.85
C TYR A 90 -11.42 -2.86 -9.95
N VAL A 91 -11.22 -4.17 -9.78
CA VAL A 91 -12.28 -5.20 -9.89
C VAL A 91 -12.82 -5.62 -8.52
N GLY A 92 -13.02 -4.67 -7.61
CA GLY A 92 -13.44 -4.94 -6.23
C GLY A 92 -12.26 -5.23 -5.30
N GLY A 93 -12.52 -5.34 -4.00
CA GLY A 93 -11.47 -5.50 -2.98
C GLY A 93 -11.94 -5.20 -1.57
N ALA A 94 -11.00 -5.12 -0.62
CA ALA A 94 -11.31 -5.02 0.81
C ALA A 94 -11.81 -3.64 1.28
N ALA A 95 -11.44 -2.55 0.59
CA ALA A 95 -11.69 -1.17 1.04
C ALA A 95 -12.66 -0.40 0.12
N PRO A 96 -13.60 0.41 0.67
CA PRO A 96 -14.40 1.37 -0.08
C PRO A 96 -13.52 2.39 -0.80
N ARG A 97 -13.77 2.53 -2.11
CA ARG A 97 -13.12 3.48 -3.01
C ARG A 97 -14.19 4.02 -3.95
N SER A 98 -14.22 5.33 -4.10
CA SER A 98 -15.10 6.04 -5.02
C SER A 98 -14.27 6.58 -6.17
N SER A 99 -14.70 6.31 -7.41
CA SER A 99 -14.07 6.93 -8.60
C SER A 99 -14.28 8.44 -8.55
N VAL A 100 -13.22 9.20 -8.85
CA VAL A 100 -13.24 10.67 -8.86
C VAL A 100 -13.16 11.18 -10.29
N VAL A 101 -12.08 10.84 -11.00
CA VAL A 101 -11.84 11.23 -12.39
C VAL A 101 -10.81 10.31 -13.02
N GLY A 102 -11.04 9.83 -14.26
CA GLY A 102 -10.08 8.99 -14.97
C GLY A 102 -9.63 7.79 -14.14
N ARG A 103 -8.32 7.69 -13.86
CA ARG A 103 -7.69 6.61 -13.08
C ARG A 103 -7.64 6.88 -11.57
N VAL A 104 -8.24 7.99 -11.12
CA VAL A 104 -8.15 8.49 -9.75
C VAL A 104 -9.39 8.09 -8.94
N PHE A 105 -9.14 7.60 -7.73
CA PHE A 105 -10.16 7.23 -6.75
C PHE A 105 -9.80 7.72 -5.34
N THR A 106 -10.76 7.73 -4.42
CA THR A 106 -10.52 8.05 -3.00
C THR A 106 -9.64 7.00 -2.32
N SER A 107 -8.65 7.42 -1.52
CA SER A 107 -7.92 6.47 -0.65
C SER A 107 -8.86 5.83 0.38
N ASN A 108 -8.43 4.75 1.04
CA ASN A 108 -9.27 3.99 1.99
C ASN A 108 -9.98 4.90 3.02
N GLU A 109 -11.31 4.84 3.02
CA GLU A 109 -12.22 5.72 3.75
C GLU A 109 -12.51 5.26 5.19
N SER A 110 -11.68 4.37 5.77
CA SER A 110 -11.78 3.99 7.19
C SER A 110 -11.79 5.23 8.10
N PRO A 111 -12.49 5.19 9.26
CA PRO A 111 -12.70 6.36 10.12
C PRO A 111 -11.41 7.12 10.49
N PRO A 112 -11.45 8.45 10.68
CA PRO A 112 -10.26 9.28 10.90
C PRO A 112 -9.42 8.91 12.13
N ASP A 113 -10.07 8.48 13.22
CA ASP A 113 -9.45 8.06 14.48
C ASP A 113 -8.75 6.69 14.38
N GLN A 114 -9.07 5.91 13.35
CA GLN A 114 -8.50 4.59 13.12
C GLN A 114 -7.19 4.67 12.32
N LYS A 115 -6.25 3.78 12.66
CA LYS A 115 -5.02 3.57 11.90
C LYS A 115 -5.27 2.52 10.82
N ILE A 116 -4.65 2.69 9.65
CA ILE A 116 -4.54 1.61 8.67
C ILE A 116 -3.17 0.98 8.85
N PRO A 117 -3.07 -0.33 9.18
CA PRO A 117 -1.79 -1.00 9.36
C PRO A 117 -0.95 -1.05 8.08
N PHE A 118 0.35 -1.33 8.24
CA PHE A 118 1.25 -1.53 7.10
C PHE A 118 0.84 -2.74 6.26
N HIS A 119 0.82 -2.54 4.94
CA HIS A 119 0.51 -3.56 3.96
C HIS A 119 1.13 -3.21 2.60
N HIS A 120 1.21 -4.21 1.74
CA HIS A 120 1.30 -4.02 0.30
C HIS A 120 -0.12 -3.88 -0.27
N GLU A 121 -0.31 -3.00 -1.25
CA GLU A 121 -1.62 -2.82 -1.88
C GLU A 121 -2.04 -4.13 -2.55
N MET A 122 -3.25 -4.61 -2.22
CA MET A 122 -3.82 -5.83 -2.79
C MET A 122 -2.93 -7.08 -2.59
N ALA A 123 -2.24 -7.19 -1.45
CA ALA A 123 -1.27 -8.26 -1.20
C ALA A 123 -1.79 -9.71 -1.30
N GLN A 124 -3.10 -9.91 -1.08
CA GLN A 124 -3.71 -11.25 -1.04
C GLN A 124 -4.30 -11.72 -2.38
N VAL A 125 -4.28 -10.90 -3.43
CA VAL A 125 -4.85 -11.28 -4.74
C VAL A 125 -3.75 -11.69 -5.72
N PRO A 126 -4.05 -12.52 -6.74
CA PRO A 126 -3.06 -12.97 -7.72
C PRO A 126 -2.49 -11.82 -8.56
N GLU A 127 -3.35 -10.86 -8.93
CA GLU A 127 -2.98 -9.66 -9.68
C GLU A 127 -3.07 -8.44 -8.77
N TYR A 128 -1.91 -7.89 -8.41
CA TYR A 128 -1.74 -6.70 -7.59
C TYR A 128 -1.05 -5.60 -8.40
N PRO A 129 -1.21 -4.32 -8.02
CA PRO A 129 -0.54 -3.24 -8.71
C PRO A 129 0.97 -3.35 -8.53
N GLY A 130 1.75 -3.07 -9.57
CA GLY A 130 3.19 -2.88 -9.45
C GLY A 130 3.55 -1.45 -9.01
N LYS A 131 2.62 -0.50 -9.18
CA LYS A 131 2.79 0.91 -8.78
C LYS A 131 1.56 1.45 -8.08
N VAL A 132 1.78 2.23 -7.02
CA VAL A 132 0.72 2.93 -6.27
C VAL A 132 1.08 4.41 -6.21
N PHE A 133 0.12 5.26 -6.57
CA PHE A 133 0.24 6.70 -6.44
C PHE A 133 -0.65 7.21 -5.32
N PHE A 134 -0.16 8.17 -4.55
CA PHE A 134 -0.94 8.97 -3.61
C PHE A 134 -0.79 10.45 -3.92
N TYR A 135 -1.86 11.21 -3.78
CA TYR A 135 -1.88 12.66 -4.00
C TYR A 135 -2.63 13.36 -2.88
N CYS A 136 -2.00 14.38 -2.29
CA CYS A 136 -2.64 15.22 -1.27
C CYS A 136 -3.34 16.42 -1.92
N GLU A 137 -4.66 16.35 -1.96
CA GLU A 137 -5.51 17.43 -2.45
C GLU A 137 -5.94 18.36 -1.31
N ILE A 138 -6.15 17.82 -0.10
CA ILE A 138 -6.43 18.61 1.10
C ILE A 138 -5.55 18.10 2.23
N GLU A 139 -4.69 18.98 2.74
CA GLU A 139 -3.81 18.68 3.88
C GLU A 139 -4.63 18.28 5.11
N PRO A 140 -4.16 17.28 5.89
CA PRO A 140 -4.75 16.97 7.18
C PRO A 140 -4.57 18.15 8.15
N ALA A 141 -5.60 18.47 8.95
CA ALA A 141 -5.44 19.46 10.02
C ALA A 141 -4.40 19.01 11.07
N GLU A 142 -4.40 17.72 11.40
CA GLU A 142 -3.41 17.07 12.26
C GLU A 142 -3.29 15.59 11.87
N GLY A 143 -2.07 15.04 11.93
CA GLY A 143 -1.81 13.62 11.63
C GLY A 143 -2.03 13.27 10.17
N GLY A 144 -2.57 12.08 9.90
CA GLY A 144 -3.04 11.69 8.55
C GLY A 144 -1.96 11.44 7.52
N GLU A 145 -0.70 11.38 7.93
CA GLU A 145 0.39 10.95 7.08
C GLU A 145 0.10 9.56 6.51
N THR A 146 0.77 9.27 5.39
CA THR A 146 0.83 7.92 4.81
C THR A 146 2.22 7.38 5.10
N PRO A 147 2.47 6.73 6.26
CA PRO A 147 3.76 6.13 6.52
C PRO A 147 4.11 5.11 5.46
N ILE A 148 5.38 5.08 5.05
CA ILE A 148 5.92 4.11 4.11
C ILE A 148 7.18 3.44 4.66
N LEU A 149 7.44 2.22 4.22
CA LEU A 149 8.61 1.45 4.69
C LEU A 149 9.23 0.64 3.54
N PRO A 150 10.55 0.47 3.48
CA PRO A 150 11.19 -0.45 2.55
C PRO A 150 10.98 -1.90 3.00
N SER A 151 10.19 -2.67 2.27
CA SER A 151 9.72 -4.01 2.67
C SER A 151 10.85 -5.02 2.92
N HIS A 152 11.98 -4.90 2.22
CA HIS A 152 13.16 -5.74 2.41
C HIS A 152 13.81 -5.56 3.80
N LEU A 153 13.75 -4.37 4.40
CA LEU A 153 14.31 -4.13 5.74
C LEU A 153 13.50 -4.86 6.81
N ALA A 154 12.16 -4.88 6.66
CA ALA A 154 11.30 -5.67 7.53
C ALA A 154 11.64 -7.16 7.42
N TYR A 155 11.86 -7.67 6.20
CA TYR A 155 12.30 -9.05 5.99
C TYR A 155 13.64 -9.34 6.68
N GLN A 156 14.68 -8.55 6.41
CA GLN A 156 16.02 -8.75 6.97
C GLN A 156 16.02 -8.73 8.50
N ARG A 157 15.28 -7.79 9.11
CA ARG A 157 15.17 -7.71 10.57
C ARG A 157 14.38 -8.87 11.16
N MET A 158 13.27 -9.26 10.55
CA MET A 158 12.50 -10.43 10.99
C MET A 158 13.32 -11.73 10.85
N GLU A 159 14.06 -11.90 9.76
CA GLU A 159 14.93 -13.07 9.56
C GLU A 159 16.04 -13.13 10.62
N LYS A 160 16.60 -11.99 10.98
CA LYS A 160 17.63 -11.89 12.02
C LYS A 160 17.09 -12.09 13.44
N GLU A 161 15.97 -11.44 13.78
CA GLU A 161 15.41 -11.45 15.15
C GLU A 161 14.55 -12.69 15.43
N TRP A 162 13.91 -13.27 14.40
CA TRP A 162 12.98 -14.40 14.51
C TRP A 162 13.18 -15.45 13.38
N PRO A 163 14.37 -16.05 13.25
CA PRO A 163 14.71 -16.91 12.11
C PRO A 163 13.79 -18.14 11.95
N GLU A 164 13.41 -18.80 13.05
CA GLU A 164 12.53 -19.97 13.02
C GLU A 164 11.12 -19.62 12.54
N PHE A 165 10.61 -18.46 12.97
CA PHE A 165 9.32 -17.93 12.53
C PHE A 165 9.33 -17.63 11.02
N VAL A 166 10.39 -16.96 10.53
CA VAL A 166 10.55 -16.66 9.10
C VAL A 166 10.72 -17.94 8.29
N GLN A 167 11.48 -18.93 8.77
CA GLN A 167 11.61 -20.21 8.09
C GLN A 167 10.26 -20.91 7.94
N LYS A 168 9.43 -20.90 9.00
CA LYS A 168 8.09 -21.47 8.95
C LYS A 168 7.16 -20.72 7.99
N LEU A 169 7.28 -19.40 7.90
CA LEU A 169 6.57 -18.59 6.90
C LEU A 169 7.00 -18.89 5.46
N LEU A 170 8.30 -19.15 5.24
CA LEU A 170 8.81 -19.53 3.92
C LEU A 170 8.32 -20.92 3.49
N GLU A 171 8.16 -21.84 4.44
CA GLU A 171 7.69 -23.20 4.18
C GLU A 171 6.18 -23.29 3.96
N HIS A 172 5.39 -22.65 4.82
CA HIS A 172 3.93 -22.82 4.82
C HIS A 172 3.16 -21.61 4.29
N GLY A 173 3.76 -20.42 4.27
CA GLY A 173 3.03 -19.19 3.97
C GLY A 173 1.99 -18.84 5.05
N LEU A 174 0.95 -18.13 4.63
CA LEU A 174 -0.14 -17.66 5.49
C LEU A 174 -1.51 -18.05 4.95
N LEU A 175 -2.45 -18.28 5.86
CA LEU A 175 -3.87 -18.46 5.58
C LEU A 175 -4.64 -17.29 6.18
N TYR A 176 -5.47 -16.62 5.39
CA TYR A 176 -6.31 -15.51 5.82
C TYR A 176 -7.77 -15.93 5.88
N THR A 177 -8.42 -15.65 7.00
CA THR A 177 -9.85 -15.88 7.21
C THR A 177 -10.54 -14.57 7.57
N ARG A 178 -11.66 -14.29 6.91
CA ARG A 178 -12.49 -13.12 7.21
C ARG A 178 -13.96 -13.44 7.06
N ILE A 179 -14.79 -12.94 7.96
CA ILE A 179 -16.25 -13.07 7.92
C ILE A 179 -16.82 -11.74 7.46
N LEU A 180 -17.55 -11.77 6.35
CA LEU A 180 -18.20 -10.62 5.74
C LEU A 180 -19.72 -10.74 5.93
N GLY A 181 -20.36 -9.66 6.37
CA GLY A 181 -21.82 -9.57 6.36
C GLY A 181 -22.39 -9.45 4.95
N ALA A 182 -23.72 -9.45 4.82
CA ALA A 182 -24.37 -9.23 3.54
C ALA A 182 -24.12 -7.82 2.96
N GLY A 183 -24.31 -6.79 3.79
CA GLY A 183 -24.08 -5.39 3.45
C GLY A 183 -22.86 -4.78 4.16
N ASP A 184 -22.59 -3.52 3.85
CA ASP A 184 -21.49 -2.75 4.44
C ASP A 184 -21.87 -2.21 5.84
N ASP A 185 -20.93 -2.31 6.77
CA ASP A 185 -21.02 -1.76 8.12
C ASP A 185 -20.03 -0.59 8.27
N PRO A 186 -20.49 0.66 8.31
CA PRO A 186 -19.61 1.83 8.40
C PRO A 186 -18.91 1.97 9.76
N SER A 187 -19.35 1.22 10.79
CA SER A 187 -18.74 1.28 12.12
C SER A 187 -17.53 0.34 12.27
N SER A 188 -17.37 -0.63 11.36
CA SER A 188 -16.28 -1.61 11.41
C SER A 188 -15.11 -1.19 10.51
N PRO A 189 -13.85 -1.31 10.97
CA PRO A 189 -12.66 -1.02 10.15
C PRO A 189 -12.56 -1.95 8.93
N ILE A 190 -13.22 -3.10 9.00
CA ILE A 190 -13.30 -4.13 7.96
C ILE A 190 -14.75 -4.40 7.56
N GLY A 191 -15.62 -3.39 7.69
CA GLY A 191 -17.07 -3.56 7.64
C GLY A 191 -17.68 -3.85 6.27
N ARG A 192 -16.89 -3.79 5.19
CA ARG A 192 -17.37 -4.08 3.83
C ARG A 192 -17.98 -5.49 3.75
N GLY A 193 -19.21 -5.58 3.25
CA GLY A 193 -19.94 -6.82 3.05
C GLY A 193 -19.53 -7.57 1.78
N TRP A 194 -20.01 -8.81 1.63
CA TRP A 194 -19.68 -9.63 0.46
C TRP A 194 -20.29 -9.09 -0.82
N GLN A 195 -21.46 -8.45 -0.75
CA GLN A 195 -22.12 -7.90 -1.94
C GLN A 195 -21.30 -6.78 -2.58
N SER A 196 -20.72 -5.90 -1.75
CA SER A 196 -19.80 -4.84 -2.20
C SER A 196 -18.42 -5.40 -2.55
N THR A 197 -17.91 -6.38 -1.79
CA THR A 197 -16.60 -7.02 -2.06
C THR A 197 -16.57 -7.69 -3.43
N PHE A 198 -17.61 -8.48 -3.74
CA PHE A 198 -17.70 -9.22 -4.99
C PHE A 198 -18.57 -8.51 -6.04
N MET A 199 -19.08 -7.32 -5.75
CA MET A 199 -19.93 -6.49 -6.63
C MET A 199 -21.12 -7.25 -7.23
N THR A 200 -21.79 -8.08 -6.43
CA THR A 200 -22.92 -8.90 -6.86
C THR A 200 -23.84 -9.23 -5.69
N LYS A 201 -25.12 -9.48 -5.98
CA LYS A 201 -26.09 -10.00 -5.00
C LYS A 201 -26.36 -11.50 -5.18
N ASP A 202 -25.73 -12.12 -6.19
CA ASP A 202 -25.87 -13.54 -6.49
C ASP A 202 -24.71 -14.34 -5.86
N ARG A 203 -25.03 -15.38 -5.08
CA ARG A 203 -24.05 -16.20 -4.36
C ARG A 203 -23.13 -16.96 -5.32
N THR A 204 -23.69 -17.53 -6.40
CA THR A 204 -22.92 -18.29 -7.39
C THR A 204 -21.94 -17.40 -8.16
N GLU A 205 -22.35 -16.18 -8.50
CA GLU A 205 -21.45 -15.19 -9.10
C GLU A 205 -20.37 -14.72 -8.12
N ALA A 206 -20.70 -14.56 -6.83
CA ALA A 206 -19.71 -14.24 -5.81
C ALA A 206 -18.65 -15.33 -5.68
N GLU A 207 -19.04 -16.60 -5.69
CA GLU A 207 -18.11 -17.75 -5.68
C GLU A 207 -17.17 -17.74 -6.89
N LYS A 208 -17.71 -17.49 -8.11
CA LYS A 208 -16.89 -17.39 -9.32
C LYS A 208 -15.86 -16.25 -9.23
N ARG A 209 -16.27 -15.10 -8.69
CA ARG A 209 -15.38 -13.94 -8.52
C ARG A 209 -14.34 -14.19 -7.43
N ALA A 210 -14.74 -14.77 -6.29
CA ALA A 210 -13.83 -15.16 -5.23
C ALA A 210 -12.78 -16.17 -5.71
N ALA A 211 -13.18 -17.16 -6.52
CA ALA A 211 -12.25 -18.14 -7.08
C ALA A 211 -11.19 -17.48 -7.99
N LYS A 212 -11.56 -16.47 -8.79
CA LYS A 212 -10.60 -15.68 -9.59
C LYS A 212 -9.61 -14.88 -8.72
N LEU A 213 -10.03 -14.51 -7.52
CA LEU A 213 -9.20 -13.83 -6.52
C LEU A 213 -8.39 -14.81 -5.64
N GLY A 214 -8.44 -16.13 -5.91
CA GLY A 214 -7.75 -17.14 -5.11
C GLY A 214 -8.38 -17.40 -3.74
N MET A 215 -9.69 -17.14 -3.61
CA MET A 215 -10.43 -17.19 -2.36
C MET A 215 -11.55 -18.23 -2.41
N ARG A 216 -11.74 -18.96 -1.31
CA ARG A 216 -12.87 -19.86 -1.08
C ARG A 216 -13.93 -19.20 -0.22
N LEU A 217 -15.20 -19.45 -0.53
CA LEU A 217 -16.35 -18.96 0.22
C LEU A 217 -17.04 -20.10 0.96
N GLU A 218 -17.31 -19.88 2.24
CA GLU A 218 -18.13 -20.73 3.10
C GLU A 218 -19.35 -19.90 3.56
N TRP A 219 -20.52 -20.15 2.98
CA TRP A 219 -21.73 -19.39 3.30
C TRP A 219 -22.20 -19.68 4.74
N LEU A 220 -22.52 -18.61 5.45
CA LEU A 220 -23.10 -18.62 6.79
C LEU A 220 -24.57 -18.18 6.71
N GLU A 221 -25.29 -18.22 7.84
CA GLU A 221 -26.68 -17.75 7.92
C GLU A 221 -26.78 -16.26 7.54
N ASP A 222 -25.97 -15.40 8.17
CA ASP A 222 -26.00 -13.94 8.00
C ASP A 222 -24.78 -13.36 7.26
N GLY A 223 -24.08 -14.15 6.45
CA GLY A 223 -22.89 -13.69 5.75
C GLY A 223 -22.11 -14.78 5.04
N VAL A 224 -20.80 -14.55 4.90
CA VAL A 224 -19.88 -15.51 4.29
C VAL A 224 -18.53 -15.45 4.96
N LYS A 225 -17.94 -16.61 5.22
CA LYS A 225 -16.54 -16.73 5.59
C LYS A 225 -15.71 -16.89 4.32
N THR A 226 -14.75 -15.98 4.15
CA THR A 226 -13.76 -16.01 3.08
C THR A 226 -12.47 -16.63 3.58
N VAL A 227 -11.86 -17.52 2.80
CA VAL A 227 -10.56 -18.13 3.09
C VAL A 227 -9.63 -17.93 1.91
N SER A 228 -8.49 -17.28 2.14
CA SER A 228 -7.43 -17.07 1.12
C SER A 228 -6.13 -17.73 1.57
N GLY A 229 -5.52 -18.53 0.70
CA GLY A 229 -4.27 -19.23 0.96
C GLY A 229 -4.36 -20.75 1.08
N PRO A 230 -3.23 -21.42 1.37
CA PRO A 230 -1.95 -20.82 1.77
C PRO A 230 -1.32 -19.97 0.65
N ILE A 231 -0.85 -18.77 0.99
CA ILE A 231 -0.09 -17.88 0.08
C ILE A 231 1.25 -17.49 0.69
N PRO A 232 2.30 -17.24 -0.12
CA PRO A 232 3.61 -16.83 0.39
C PRO A 232 3.53 -15.58 1.27
N ALA A 233 4.21 -15.59 2.41
CA ALA A 233 4.35 -14.42 3.28
C ALA A 233 5.54 -13.53 2.88
N VAL A 234 6.50 -14.11 2.17
CA VAL A 234 7.72 -13.47 1.69
C VAL A 234 7.78 -13.72 0.19
N LYS A 235 8.09 -12.68 -0.57
CA LYS A 235 8.31 -12.78 -2.02
C LYS A 235 9.74 -12.39 -2.38
N THR A 236 10.16 -12.78 -3.56
CA THR A 236 11.37 -12.24 -4.21
C THR A 236 10.98 -11.04 -5.05
N ASP A 237 11.64 -9.92 -4.82
CA ASP A 237 11.71 -8.80 -5.75
C ASP A 237 12.73 -9.18 -6.83
N ASP A 238 12.25 -9.66 -7.98
CA ASP A 238 13.11 -10.11 -9.08
C ASP A 238 13.91 -8.97 -9.73
N LEU A 239 13.42 -7.73 -9.66
CA LEU A 239 14.16 -6.60 -10.18
C LEU A 239 15.39 -6.32 -9.31
N ARG A 240 15.22 -6.34 -7.99
CA ARG A 240 16.28 -6.00 -7.03
C ARG A 240 17.00 -7.22 -6.45
N GLN A 241 16.62 -8.42 -6.86
CA GLN A 241 17.19 -9.70 -6.44
C GLN A 241 17.26 -9.87 -4.91
N ARG A 242 16.16 -9.52 -4.22
CA ARG A 242 16.08 -9.58 -2.74
C ARG A 242 14.71 -10.00 -2.26
N ARG A 243 14.64 -10.50 -1.03
CA ARG A 243 13.36 -10.86 -0.39
C ARG A 243 12.67 -9.64 0.20
N VAL A 244 11.35 -9.63 0.12
CA VAL A 244 10.46 -8.59 0.64
C VAL A 244 9.39 -9.19 1.53
N TRP A 245 9.00 -8.48 2.59
CA TRP A 245 7.95 -8.87 3.53
C TRP A 245 6.55 -8.64 2.95
N PHE A 246 6.26 -9.31 1.84
CA PHE A 246 5.04 -9.11 1.06
C PHE A 246 3.87 -9.90 1.61
N ASN A 247 3.23 -9.36 2.66
CA ASN A 247 2.04 -9.95 3.26
C ASN A 247 1.20 -8.88 3.98
N SER A 248 0.09 -9.30 4.58
CA SER A 248 -0.75 -8.46 5.44
C SER A 248 -0.93 -9.09 6.83
N MET A 249 0.10 -9.79 7.32
CA MET A 249 0.06 -10.51 8.59
C MET A 249 -0.30 -9.58 9.75
N VAL A 250 0.46 -8.50 9.93
CA VAL A 250 0.20 -7.54 11.00
C VAL A 250 -1.16 -6.86 10.80
N ALA A 251 -1.49 -6.48 9.56
CA ALA A 251 -2.77 -5.85 9.26
C ALA A 251 -3.99 -6.71 9.63
N ALA A 252 -3.94 -8.01 9.34
CA ALA A 252 -5.00 -8.93 9.74
C ALA A 252 -4.98 -9.18 11.25
N TYR A 253 -3.82 -9.52 11.81
CA TYR A 253 -3.70 -9.94 13.21
C TYR A 253 -3.98 -8.82 14.23
N THR A 254 -3.88 -7.55 13.83
CA THR A 254 -4.13 -6.41 14.73
C THR A 254 -5.29 -5.53 14.31
N GLY A 255 -5.83 -5.71 13.09
CA GLY A 255 -6.78 -4.77 12.50
C GLY A 255 -8.05 -5.41 11.93
N TRP A 256 -8.09 -6.73 11.76
CA TRP A 256 -9.32 -7.42 11.33
C TRP A 256 -10.15 -7.81 12.54
N GLU A 257 -10.57 -6.79 13.28
CA GLU A 257 -11.37 -6.91 14.48
C GLU A 257 -12.71 -6.22 14.28
N ASP A 258 -13.79 -6.99 14.45
CA ASP A 258 -15.14 -6.47 14.61
C ASP A 258 -16.03 -7.54 15.29
N ALA A 259 -17.34 -7.29 15.40
CA ALA A 259 -18.26 -8.24 16.01
C ALA A 259 -18.28 -9.64 15.36
N ARG A 260 -17.77 -9.79 14.13
CA ARG A 260 -17.72 -11.05 13.37
C ARG A 260 -16.33 -11.66 13.33
N ASN A 261 -15.28 -10.86 13.52
CA ASN A 261 -13.90 -11.25 13.26
C ASN A 261 -13.04 -11.11 14.52
N ASP A 262 -12.45 -12.23 14.92
CA ASP A 262 -11.41 -12.30 15.95
C ASP A 262 -10.04 -12.13 15.27
N PRO A 263 -9.30 -11.04 15.55
CA PRO A 263 -8.09 -10.71 14.79
C PRO A 263 -6.99 -11.77 14.95
N VAL A 264 -6.91 -12.46 16.10
CA VAL A 264 -5.89 -13.52 16.29
C VAL A 264 -6.19 -14.81 15.50
N LYS A 265 -7.42 -14.94 14.97
CA LYS A 265 -7.84 -16.03 14.07
C LYS A 265 -7.96 -15.58 12.62
N ALA A 266 -7.84 -14.28 12.36
CA ALA A 266 -7.93 -13.71 11.01
C ALA A 266 -6.76 -14.13 10.12
N VAL A 267 -5.62 -14.48 10.72
CA VAL A 267 -4.45 -14.98 10.01
C VAL A 267 -3.73 -16.05 10.82
N THR A 268 -3.40 -17.15 10.15
CA THR A 268 -2.59 -18.27 10.69
C THR A 268 -1.42 -18.56 9.75
N PHE A 269 -0.51 -19.44 10.15
CA PHE A 269 0.34 -20.10 9.17
C PHE A 269 -0.51 -20.83 8.12
N GLY A 270 0.06 -21.06 6.95
CA GLY A 270 -0.65 -21.73 5.86
C GLY A 270 -1.00 -23.20 6.14
N ASP A 271 -0.34 -23.83 7.12
CA ASP A 271 -0.70 -25.15 7.66
C ASP A 271 -1.88 -25.11 8.66
N GLY A 272 -2.42 -23.91 8.94
CA GLY A 272 -3.52 -23.67 9.87
C GLY A 272 -3.08 -23.46 11.33
N THR A 273 -1.80 -23.60 11.66
CA THR A 273 -1.31 -23.38 13.03
C THR A 273 -1.33 -21.89 13.40
N PRO A 274 -1.71 -21.51 14.64
CA PRO A 274 -1.72 -20.11 15.05
C PRO A 274 -0.35 -19.43 14.99
N LEU A 275 -0.33 -18.14 14.69
CA LEU A 275 0.89 -17.34 14.77
C LEU A 275 1.26 -17.03 16.23
N PRO A 276 2.55 -17.11 16.63
CA PRO A 276 3.00 -16.65 17.94
C PRO A 276 2.78 -15.13 18.07
N LYS A 277 2.06 -14.71 19.11
CA LYS A 277 1.72 -13.30 19.32
C LYS A 277 2.98 -12.43 19.40
N GLU A 278 4.00 -12.92 20.10
CA GLU A 278 5.25 -12.22 20.34
C GLU A 278 5.98 -11.92 19.02
N ALA A 279 5.98 -12.86 18.07
CA ALA A 279 6.56 -12.68 16.74
C ALA A 279 5.78 -11.65 15.91
N VAL A 280 4.45 -11.68 15.96
CA VAL A 280 3.62 -10.71 15.23
C VAL A 280 3.78 -9.30 15.81
N MET A 281 3.84 -9.17 17.14
CA MET A 281 4.07 -7.88 17.79
C MET A 281 5.49 -7.35 17.56
N ALA A 282 6.50 -8.23 17.50
CA ALA A 282 7.84 -7.86 17.07
C ALA A 282 7.85 -7.34 15.63
N CYS A 283 7.09 -7.97 14.73
CA CYS A 283 6.91 -7.49 13.36
C CYS A 283 6.28 -6.09 13.34
N LEU A 284 5.17 -5.86 14.07
CA LEU A 284 4.55 -4.52 14.17
C LEU A 284 5.55 -3.46 14.65
N ARG A 285 6.38 -3.79 15.66
CA ARG A 285 7.43 -2.91 16.15
C ARG A 285 8.45 -2.60 15.06
N ILE A 286 8.98 -3.62 14.37
CA ILE A 286 9.94 -3.46 13.27
C ILE A 286 9.36 -2.58 12.16
N LEU A 287 8.12 -2.84 11.71
CA LEU A 287 7.47 -2.05 10.67
C LEU A 287 7.36 -0.57 11.07
N THR A 288 7.02 -0.31 12.35
CA THR A 288 6.95 1.05 12.89
C THR A 288 8.33 1.70 12.96
N GLU A 289 9.32 0.98 13.50
CA GLU A 289 10.70 1.44 13.65
C GLU A 289 11.38 1.72 12.31
N GLU A 290 11.08 0.98 11.24
CA GLU A 290 11.67 1.15 9.90
C GLU A 290 10.94 2.16 9.02
N SER A 291 9.76 2.63 9.44
CA SER A 291 8.94 3.51 8.63
C SER A 291 9.39 4.97 8.60
N VAL A 292 9.02 5.64 7.51
CA VAL A 292 9.13 7.08 7.29
C VAL A 292 7.72 7.65 7.19
N SER A 293 7.44 8.71 7.94
CA SER A 293 6.13 9.37 7.97
C SER A 293 6.30 10.85 7.63
N ILE A 294 6.26 11.18 6.34
CA ILE A 294 6.39 12.56 5.88
C ILE A 294 5.00 13.25 6.00
N PRO A 295 4.90 14.41 6.66
CA PRO A 295 3.68 15.21 6.67
C PRO A 295 3.29 15.60 5.24
N TRP A 296 2.04 15.35 4.90
CA TRP A 296 1.48 15.71 3.60
C TRP A 296 1.44 17.23 3.42
N ARG A 297 1.74 17.69 2.21
CA ARG A 297 1.47 19.06 1.74
C ARG A 297 0.56 19.00 0.52
N HIS A 298 -0.29 20.00 0.35
CA HIS A 298 -1.12 20.14 -0.84
C HIS A 298 -0.22 20.13 -2.08
N GLY A 299 -0.60 19.35 -3.09
CA GLY A 299 0.19 19.22 -4.32
C GLY A 299 1.20 18.07 -4.32
N ASP A 300 1.51 17.49 -3.16
CA ASP A 300 2.44 16.37 -3.11
C ASP A 300 1.88 15.16 -3.86
N VAL A 301 2.74 14.53 -4.67
CA VAL A 301 2.47 13.24 -5.31
C VAL A 301 3.53 12.24 -4.86
N LEU A 302 3.10 11.13 -4.27
CA LEU A 302 3.97 10.02 -3.86
C LEU A 302 3.76 8.84 -4.81
N LEU A 303 4.84 8.38 -5.42
CA LEU A 303 4.89 7.17 -6.25
C LEU A 303 5.63 6.06 -5.49
N LEU A 304 4.97 4.92 -5.32
CA LEU A 304 5.52 3.72 -4.69
C LEU A 304 5.67 2.58 -5.69
N ASP A 305 6.80 1.89 -5.62
CA ASP A 305 6.92 0.53 -6.12
C ASP A 305 6.28 -0.40 -5.09
N ASN A 306 5.13 -0.99 -5.45
CA ASN A 306 4.34 -1.80 -4.52
C ASN A 306 5.02 -3.13 -4.17
N ILE A 307 6.07 -3.57 -4.88
CA ILE A 307 6.85 -4.74 -4.46
C ILE A 307 7.86 -4.30 -3.39
N ALA A 308 8.49 -3.14 -3.57
CA ALA A 308 9.57 -2.67 -2.72
C ALA A 308 9.11 -2.00 -1.42
N ALA A 309 7.94 -1.36 -1.43
CA ALA A 309 7.47 -0.52 -0.34
C ALA A 309 6.11 -0.95 0.20
N GLN A 310 5.97 -0.91 1.52
CA GLN A 310 4.69 -0.98 2.21
C GLN A 310 4.20 0.42 2.55
N HIS A 311 2.90 0.56 2.77
CA HIS A 311 2.30 1.81 3.23
C HIS A 311 1.23 1.56 4.30
N ALA A 312 0.92 2.62 5.05
CA ALA A 312 -0.04 2.65 6.14
C ALA A 312 -0.79 4.00 6.16
N ARG A 313 -1.67 4.21 7.14
CA ARG A 313 -2.28 5.51 7.43
C ARG A 313 -2.29 5.77 8.92
N LYS A 314 -1.82 6.95 9.35
CA LYS A 314 -2.00 7.41 10.74
C LYS A 314 -3.42 7.93 10.96
N ALA A 315 -3.84 7.94 12.23
CA ALA A 315 -5.06 8.65 12.62
C ALA A 315 -4.93 10.15 12.31
N PHE A 316 -6.05 10.83 12.11
CA PHE A 316 -6.05 12.25 11.73
C PHE A 316 -7.28 13.00 12.19
N ILE A 317 -7.14 14.33 12.23
CA ILE A 317 -8.24 15.26 12.43
C ILE A 317 -8.62 15.84 11.05
N PRO A 318 -9.88 15.71 10.60
CA PRO A 318 -10.35 16.33 9.36
C PRO A 318 -10.21 17.87 9.37
N PRO A 319 -10.16 18.54 8.20
CA PRO A 319 -10.25 17.95 6.86
C PRO A 319 -8.98 17.19 6.47
N ARG A 320 -9.12 16.23 5.54
CA ARG A 320 -8.01 15.52 4.88
C ARG A 320 -8.56 14.89 3.61
N ARG A 321 -7.87 15.06 2.47
CA ARG A 321 -8.22 14.37 1.23
C ARG A 321 -6.97 13.92 0.51
N VAL A 322 -6.74 12.61 0.56
CA VAL A 322 -5.70 11.93 -0.21
C VAL A 322 -6.38 11.05 -1.26
N LEU A 323 -6.03 11.27 -2.52
CA LEU A 323 -6.46 10.48 -3.66
C LEU A 323 -5.39 9.44 -4.00
N ALA A 324 -5.79 8.41 -4.74
CA ALA A 324 -4.89 7.35 -5.16
C ALA A 324 -5.16 6.89 -6.59
N SER A 325 -4.15 6.24 -7.17
CA SER A 325 -4.22 5.56 -8.46
C SER A 325 -3.39 4.27 -8.40
N LEU A 326 -3.85 3.23 -9.11
CA LEU A 326 -3.18 1.93 -9.22
C LEU A 326 -2.72 1.70 -10.66
N ALA A 327 -1.50 1.20 -10.81
CA ALA A 327 -0.94 0.83 -12.10
C ALA A 327 -0.26 -0.54 -12.03
N LYS A 328 -0.20 -1.22 -13.17
CA LYS A 328 0.56 -2.48 -13.32
C LYS A 328 2.05 -2.22 -13.15
#